data_AF-A0A9Q1QH26-F1
#
_entry.id   AF-A0A9Q1QH26-F1
#
_cell.length_a   1.000
_cell.length_b   1.000
_cell.length_c   1.000
_cell.angle_alpha   90.00
_cell.angle_beta   90.00
_cell.angle_gamma   90.00
#
_symmetry.space_group_name_H-M   'P 1'
#
loop_
_entity.id
_entity.type
_entity.pdbx_description
1 polymer ?
#
loop_
_entity_poly.entity_id
_entity_poly.type
_entity_poly.pdbx_seq_one_letter_code
_entity_poly.pdbx_strand_id
1 'polypeptide(L)'
;MVIPSFETNVERLNKFNCSMQETIARYVRHTRDTQQDKEKTNAENMQTLKEETANLMKKIEEIEASKRRFLGENLASCSLPELQQLENQLERSVTKIRARKNQVFSEQIRSLKEKEKQLATENMKLSEKCSQYGLLNKETPNQAAEDTPSEDTNSQISEVETDLYIGLPESRIKRARVA
;
A
#
# COMPACT_ATOMS: atom_id res chain seq x y z
N MET A 1 -15.18 80.33 46.26
CA MET A 1 -15.25 79.35 45.16
C MET A 1 -15.26 80.15 43.87
N VAL A 2 -14.11 80.28 43.19
CA VAL A 2 -13.97 81.18 42.03
C VAL A 2 -14.45 80.43 40.79
N ILE A 3 -15.50 80.96 40.14
CA ILE A 3 -16.04 80.42 38.88
C ILE A 3 -15.04 80.79 37.77
N PRO A 4 -14.47 79.83 37.02
CA PRO A 4 -13.57 80.13 35.92
C PRO A 4 -14.26 80.98 34.85
N SER A 5 -13.55 81.98 34.31
CA SER A 5 -14.06 82.85 33.23
C SER A 5 -14.30 82.06 31.95
N PHE A 6 -15.25 82.52 31.12
CA PHE A 6 -15.70 81.85 29.90
C PHE A 6 -14.55 81.51 28.92
N GLU A 7 -13.56 82.40 28.78
CA GLU A 7 -12.34 82.19 27.98
C GLU A 7 -11.53 80.96 28.41
N THR A 8 -11.37 80.73 29.72
CA THR A 8 -10.60 79.58 30.23
C THR A 8 -11.29 78.24 29.96
N ASN A 9 -12.62 78.22 29.87
CA ASN A 9 -13.37 77.01 29.52
C ASN A 9 -13.28 76.70 28.02
N VAL A 10 -13.25 77.72 27.15
CA VAL A 10 -13.06 77.54 25.70
C VAL A 10 -11.68 76.96 25.40
N GLU A 11 -10.63 77.45 26.05
CA GLU A 11 -9.27 76.90 25.87
C GLU A 11 -9.14 75.46 26.36
N ARG A 12 -9.75 75.12 27.52
CA ARG A 12 -9.77 73.73 28.02
C ARG A 12 -10.52 72.78 27.08
N LEU A 13 -11.65 73.20 26.53
CA LEU A 13 -12.43 72.41 25.58
C LEU A 13 -11.65 72.19 24.29
N ASN A 14 -10.98 73.23 23.78
CA ASN A 14 -10.14 73.13 22.59
C ASN A 14 -8.94 72.19 22.81
N LYS A 15 -8.27 72.29 23.97
CA LYS A 15 -7.19 71.37 24.36
C LYS A 15 -7.67 69.92 24.46
N PHE A 16 -8.86 69.69 25.01
CA PHE A 16 -9.47 68.37 25.08
C PHE A 16 -9.81 67.81 23.70
N ASN A 17 -10.36 68.63 22.80
CA ASN A 17 -10.67 68.24 21.43
C ASN A 17 -9.40 67.88 20.65
N CYS A 18 -8.35 68.70 20.76
CA CYS A 18 -7.04 68.43 20.15
C CYS A 18 -6.44 67.11 20.67
N SER A 19 -6.43 66.89 21.99
CA SER A 19 -5.96 65.63 22.59
C SER A 19 -6.78 64.42 22.14
N MET A 20 -8.09 64.56 21.97
CA MET A 20 -8.96 63.49 21.49
C MET A 20 -8.66 63.15 20.03
N GLN A 21 -8.49 64.17 19.17
CA GLN A 21 -8.10 63.97 17.77
C GLN A 21 -6.75 63.27 17.65
N GLU A 22 -5.78 63.62 18.49
CA GLU A 22 -4.47 62.95 18.55
C GLU A 22 -4.59 61.47 18.95
N THR A 23 -5.39 61.15 19.96
CA THR A 23 -5.64 59.76 20.39
C THR A 23 -6.35 58.97 19.29
N ILE A 24 -7.36 59.56 18.63
CA ILE A 24 -8.05 58.94 17.49
C ILE A 24 -7.07 58.68 16.35
N ALA A 25 -6.26 59.67 15.97
CA ALA A 25 -5.26 59.52 14.92
C ALA A 25 -4.24 58.42 15.24
N ARG A 26 -3.81 58.32 16.50
CA ARG A 26 -2.91 57.26 16.98
C ARG A 26 -3.56 55.89 16.87
N TYR A 27 -4.84 55.77 17.21
CA TYR A 27 -5.60 54.52 17.11
C TYR A 27 -5.81 54.09 15.65
N VAL A 28 -6.11 55.04 14.76
CA VAL A 28 -6.25 54.78 13.32
C VAL A 28 -4.93 54.33 12.68
N ARG A 29 -3.80 54.93 13.09
CA ARG A 29 -2.47 54.47 12.64
C ARG A 29 -2.19 53.05 13.11
N HIS A 30 -2.32 52.80 14.41
CA HIS A 30 -2.08 51.47 14.97
C HIS A 30 -2.95 50.37 14.34
N THR A 31 -4.24 50.64 14.11
CA THR A 31 -5.15 49.68 13.47
C THR A 31 -4.77 49.39 12.02
N ARG A 32 -4.35 50.40 11.25
CA ARG A 32 -3.82 50.21 9.89
C ARG A 32 -2.51 49.42 9.89
N ASP A 33 -1.57 49.77 10.75
CA ASP A 33 -0.28 49.10 10.84
C ASP A 33 -0.47 47.61 11.21
N THR A 34 -1.35 47.32 12.17
CA THR A 34 -1.70 45.94 12.56
C THR A 34 -2.35 45.16 11.40
N GLN A 35 -3.15 45.83 10.57
CA GLN A 35 -3.78 45.20 9.41
C GLN A 35 -2.76 44.93 8.30
N GLN A 36 -1.86 45.86 8.03
CA GLN A 36 -0.77 45.68 7.07
C GLN A 36 0.18 44.55 7.50
N ASP A 37 0.52 44.44 8.78
CA ASP A 37 1.33 43.34 9.31
C ASP A 37 0.63 41.99 9.11
N LYS A 38 -0.68 41.90 9.39
CA LYS A 38 -1.45 40.67 9.14
C LYS A 38 -1.51 40.29 7.65
N GLU A 39 -1.72 41.27 6.78
CA GLU A 39 -1.74 41.05 5.33
C GLU A 39 -0.37 40.58 4.82
N LYS A 40 0.72 41.17 5.34
CA LYS A 40 2.09 40.77 5.05
C LYS A 40 2.38 39.35 5.53
N THR A 41 2.08 39.02 6.79
CA THR A 41 2.26 37.66 7.32
C THR A 41 1.43 36.63 6.55
N ASN A 42 0.20 36.97 6.15
CA ASN A 42 -0.63 36.10 5.33
C ASN A 42 -0.04 35.89 3.93
N ALA A 43 0.48 36.95 3.31
CA ALA A 43 1.15 36.86 2.01
C ALA A 43 2.43 36.00 2.08
N GLU A 44 3.24 36.18 3.13
CA GLU A 44 4.42 35.36 3.42
C GLU A 44 4.03 33.89 3.63
N ASN A 45 3.02 33.60 4.45
CA ASN A 45 2.51 32.24 4.66
C ASN A 45 1.95 31.60 3.39
N MET A 46 1.26 32.37 2.55
CA MET A 46 0.77 31.87 1.27
C MET A 46 1.96 31.58 0.32
N GLN A 47 3.02 32.38 0.38
CA GLN A 47 4.21 32.14 -0.41
C GLN A 47 4.98 30.91 0.06
N THR A 48 5.15 30.71 1.38
CA THR A 48 5.78 29.50 1.92
C THR A 48 4.99 28.24 1.53
N LEU A 49 3.65 28.26 1.64
CA LEU A 49 2.81 27.14 1.21
C LEU A 49 2.94 26.82 -0.29
N LYS A 50 3.08 27.85 -1.14
CA LYS A 50 3.33 27.67 -2.58
C LYS A 50 4.69 27.02 -2.83
N GLU A 51 5.73 27.48 -2.14
CA GLU A 51 7.08 26.92 -2.23
C GLU A 51 7.11 25.46 -1.74
N GLU A 52 6.47 25.16 -0.62
CA GLU A 52 6.32 23.80 -0.11
C GLU A 52 5.60 22.89 -1.12
N THR A 53 4.51 23.38 -1.71
CA THR A 53 3.76 22.62 -2.73
C THR A 53 4.62 22.35 -3.96
N ALA A 54 5.39 23.33 -4.43
CA ALA A 54 6.31 23.17 -5.55
C ALA A 54 7.42 22.16 -5.23
N ASN A 55 7.96 22.19 -4.02
CA ASN A 55 8.96 21.23 -3.55
C ASN A 55 8.41 19.80 -3.50
N LEU A 56 7.18 19.62 -3.01
CA LEU A 56 6.51 18.33 -3.01
C LEU A 56 6.27 17.80 -4.43
N MET A 57 5.82 18.66 -5.34
CA MET A 57 5.61 18.30 -6.75
C MET A 57 6.92 17.84 -7.41
N LYS A 58 8.00 18.60 -7.23
CA LYS A 58 9.33 18.19 -7.70
C LYS A 58 9.75 16.85 -7.11
N LYS A 59 9.44 16.59 -5.83
CA LYS A 59 9.79 15.33 -5.19
C LYS A 59 9.05 14.14 -5.78
N ILE A 60 7.78 14.32 -6.13
CA ILE A 60 6.97 13.32 -6.82
C ILE A 60 7.59 13.01 -8.18
N GLU A 61 7.92 14.03 -8.97
CA GLU A 61 8.54 13.86 -10.28
C GLU A 61 9.87 13.08 -10.21
N GLU A 62 10.72 13.40 -9.23
CA GLU A 62 11.97 12.66 -8.98
C GLU A 62 11.72 11.18 -8.68
N ILE A 63 10.74 10.88 -7.82
CA ILE A 63 10.38 9.51 -7.45
C ILE A 63 9.82 8.75 -8.65
N GLU A 64 8.94 9.37 -9.44
CA GLU A 64 8.37 8.77 -10.63
C GLU A 64 9.43 8.52 -11.71
N ALA A 65 10.35 9.47 -11.92
CA ALA A 65 11.46 9.29 -12.84
C ALA A 65 12.36 8.12 -12.40
N SER A 66 12.66 8.02 -11.10
CA SER A 66 13.41 6.89 -10.53
C SER A 66 12.67 5.57 -10.74
N LYS A 67 11.35 5.53 -10.48
CA LYS A 67 10.51 4.35 -10.74
C LYS A 67 10.59 3.92 -12.21
N ARG A 68 10.45 4.85 -13.16
CA ARG A 68 10.56 4.57 -14.60
C ARG A 68 11.92 3.95 -14.94
N ARG A 69 13.01 4.46 -14.37
CA ARG A 69 14.36 3.87 -14.53
C ARG A 69 14.42 2.44 -14.02
N PHE A 70 13.87 2.14 -12.83
CA PHE A 70 13.78 0.76 -12.32
C PHE A 70 12.92 -0.16 -13.21
N LEU A 71 11.99 0.38 -13.98
CA LEU A 71 11.19 -0.36 -14.96
C LEU A 71 11.90 -0.53 -16.32
N GLY A 72 13.12 0.00 -16.46
CA GLY A 72 13.89 -0.07 -17.70
C GLY A 72 13.58 1.03 -18.70
N GLU A 73 12.82 2.06 -18.30
CA GLU A 73 12.41 3.17 -19.18
C GLU A 73 13.39 4.36 -19.07
N ASN A 74 13.53 5.14 -20.15
CA ASN A 74 14.33 6.38 -20.21
C ASN A 74 15.82 6.24 -19.81
N LEU A 75 16.38 5.03 -19.94
CA LEU A 75 17.76 4.73 -19.55
C LEU A 75 18.84 5.40 -20.43
N ALA A 76 18.48 5.85 -21.64
CA ALA A 76 19.41 6.56 -22.52
C ALA A 76 19.95 7.87 -21.91
N SER A 77 19.23 8.43 -20.93
CA SER A 77 19.65 9.62 -20.18
C SER A 77 20.58 9.32 -19.00
N CYS A 78 20.77 8.04 -18.65
CA CYS A 78 21.57 7.63 -17.51
C CYS A 78 23.03 7.46 -17.89
N SER A 79 23.92 7.90 -17.00
CA SER A 79 25.35 7.64 -17.09
C SER A 79 25.68 6.20 -16.70
N LEU A 80 26.86 5.71 -17.11
CA LEU A 80 27.32 4.35 -16.79
C LEU A 80 27.34 4.06 -15.27
N PRO A 81 27.84 4.95 -14.38
CA PRO A 81 27.81 4.70 -12.94
C PRO A 81 26.39 4.60 -12.38
N GLU A 82 25.46 5.44 -12.88
CA GLU A 82 24.05 5.38 -12.47
C GLU A 82 23.40 4.06 -12.87
N LEU A 83 23.69 3.57 -14.08
CA LEU A 83 23.21 2.27 -14.57
C LEU A 83 23.75 1.11 -13.72
N GLN A 84 25.04 1.13 -13.40
CA GLN A 84 25.65 0.13 -12.51
C GLN A 84 25.01 0.17 -11.11
N GLN A 85 24.74 1.36 -10.57
CA GLN A 85 24.06 1.49 -9.29
C GLN A 85 22.63 0.94 -9.34
N LEU A 86 21.91 1.17 -10.44
CA LEU A 86 20.56 0.67 -10.66
C LEU A 86 20.54 -0.86 -10.71
N GLU A 87 21.44 -1.45 -11.50
CA GLU A 87 21.61 -2.90 -11.63
C GLU A 87 21.92 -3.56 -10.28
N ASN A 88 22.90 -3.03 -9.55
CA ASN A 88 23.26 -3.54 -8.23
C ASN A 88 22.08 -3.49 -7.24
N GLN A 89 21.26 -2.44 -7.28
CA GLN A 89 20.07 -2.34 -6.43
C GLN A 89 19.01 -3.37 -6.82
N LEU A 90 18.78 -3.56 -8.12
CA LEU A 90 17.86 -4.56 -8.64
C LEU A 90 18.29 -5.97 -8.25
N GLU A 91 19.55 -6.34 -8.46
CA GLU A 91 20.09 -7.65 -8.12
C GLU A 91 19.91 -7.96 -6.62
N ARG A 92 20.27 -7.01 -5.75
CA ARG A 92 20.10 -7.15 -4.30
C ARG A 92 18.63 -7.31 -3.91
N SER A 93 17.74 -6.51 -4.50
CA SER A 93 16.30 -6.57 -4.18
C SER A 93 15.67 -7.90 -4.64
N VAL A 94 15.98 -8.35 -5.86
CA VAL A 94 15.51 -9.63 -6.41
C VAL A 94 16.01 -10.80 -5.55
N THR A 95 17.27 -10.76 -5.13
CA THR A 95 17.85 -11.78 -4.22
C THR A 95 17.08 -11.84 -2.90
N LYS A 96 16.79 -10.69 -2.28
CA LYS A 96 15.99 -10.62 -1.05
C LYS A 96 14.58 -11.15 -1.24
N ILE A 97 13.91 -10.80 -2.34
CA ILE A 97 12.56 -11.27 -2.66
C ILE A 97 12.54 -12.79 -2.81
N ARG A 98 13.49 -13.36 -3.56
CA ARG A 98 13.61 -14.82 -3.75
C ARG A 98 13.87 -15.53 -2.43
N ALA A 99 14.80 -15.03 -1.62
CA ALA A 99 15.09 -15.58 -0.31
C ALA A 99 13.84 -15.61 0.59
N ARG A 100 13.09 -14.50 0.65
CA ARG A 100 11.86 -14.42 1.43
C ARG A 100 10.77 -15.37 0.90
N LYS A 101 10.59 -15.45 -0.41
CA LYS A 101 9.64 -16.37 -1.05
C LYS A 101 9.96 -17.83 -0.70
N ASN A 102 11.23 -18.21 -0.82
CA ASN A 102 11.69 -19.55 -0.48
C ASN A 102 11.51 -19.87 0.99
N GLN A 103 11.77 -18.91 1.88
CA GLN A 103 11.52 -19.07 3.31
C GLN A 103 10.04 -19.36 3.59
N VAL A 104 9.14 -18.52 3.07
CA VAL A 104 7.69 -18.66 3.27
C VAL A 104 7.18 -20.02 2.74
N PHE A 105 7.61 -20.42 1.55
CA PHE A 105 7.24 -21.72 0.99
C PHE A 105 7.80 -22.89 1.79
N SER A 106 9.02 -22.79 2.29
CA SER A 106 9.61 -23.83 3.15
C SER A 106 8.84 -23.97 4.46
N GLU A 107 8.39 -22.86 5.05
CA GLU A 107 7.53 -22.85 6.24
C GLU A 107 6.17 -23.50 5.97
N GLN A 108 5.53 -23.17 4.84
CA GLN A 108 4.26 -23.77 4.41
C GLN A 108 4.38 -25.28 4.16
N ILE A 109 5.41 -25.71 3.43
CA ILE A 109 5.68 -27.13 3.17
C ILE A 109 5.87 -27.88 4.49
N ARG A 110 6.64 -27.31 5.43
CA ARG A 110 6.84 -27.93 6.75
C ARG A 110 5.52 -28.08 7.51
N SER A 111 4.69 -27.05 7.54
CA SER A 111 3.39 -27.09 8.20
C SER A 111 2.45 -28.14 7.59
N LEU A 112 2.42 -28.25 6.26
CA LEU A 112 1.61 -29.25 5.56
C LEU A 112 2.08 -30.68 5.83
N LYS A 113 3.40 -30.92 5.82
CA LYS A 113 3.96 -32.24 6.16
C LYS A 113 3.65 -32.67 7.59
N GLU A 114 3.67 -31.74 8.53
CA GLU A 114 3.28 -32.03 9.90
C GLU A 114 1.80 -32.37 10.01
N LYS A 115 0.94 -31.62 9.31
CA LYS A 115 -0.50 -31.92 9.24
C LYS A 115 -0.80 -33.26 8.58
N GLU A 116 -0.11 -33.60 7.49
CA GLU A 116 -0.19 -34.89 6.83
C GLU A 116 0.14 -36.03 7.81
N LYS A 117 1.25 -35.90 8.55
CA LYS A 117 1.65 -36.87 9.56
C LYS A 117 0.58 -37.02 10.66
N GLN A 118 0.05 -35.92 11.17
CA GLN A 118 -1.01 -35.95 12.19
C GLN A 118 -2.25 -36.69 11.68
N LEU A 119 -2.75 -36.34 10.49
CA LEU A 119 -3.89 -36.99 9.88
C LEU A 119 -3.65 -38.48 9.60
N ALA A 120 -2.45 -38.86 9.15
CA ALA A 120 -2.09 -40.26 8.95
C ALA A 120 -2.17 -41.05 10.26
N THR A 121 -1.68 -40.48 11.37
CA THR A 121 -1.76 -41.13 12.69
C THR A 121 -3.20 -41.23 13.21
N GLU A 122 -4.06 -40.25 12.94
CA GLU A 122 -5.48 -40.28 13.32
C GLU A 122 -6.25 -41.29 12.48
N ASN A 123 -6.04 -41.31 11.17
CA ASN A 123 -6.67 -42.27 10.26
C ASN A 123 -6.31 -43.72 10.62
N MET A 124 -5.04 -43.98 10.97
CA MET A 124 -4.61 -45.30 11.43
C MET A 124 -5.39 -45.75 12.68
N LYS A 125 -5.50 -44.87 13.70
CA LYS A 125 -6.26 -45.15 14.93
C LYS A 125 -7.75 -45.37 14.65
N LEU A 126 -8.34 -44.61 13.72
CA LEU A 126 -9.74 -44.77 13.34
C LEU A 126 -9.95 -46.11 12.60
N SER A 127 -9.06 -46.47 11.69
CA SER A 127 -9.10 -47.74 10.97
C SER A 127 -9.01 -48.95 11.92
N GLU A 128 -8.13 -48.89 12.92
CA GLU A 128 -8.03 -49.92 13.96
C GLU A 128 -9.34 -50.05 14.76
N LYS A 129 -9.92 -48.92 15.18
CA LYS A 129 -11.22 -48.92 15.88
C LYS A 129 -12.33 -49.49 15.00
N CYS A 130 -12.44 -49.06 13.75
CA CYS A 130 -13.46 -49.58 12.82
C CYS A 130 -13.32 -51.08 12.58
N SER A 131 -12.08 -51.58 12.50
CA SER A 131 -11.79 -53.01 12.40
C SER A 131 -12.22 -53.76 13.67
N GLN A 132 -12.02 -53.17 14.85
CA GLN A 132 -12.43 -53.73 16.14
C GLN A 132 -13.96 -53.79 16.31
N TYR A 133 -14.70 -52.82 15.76
CA TYR A 133 -16.17 -52.78 15.81
C TYR A 133 -16.87 -53.51 14.65
N GLY A 134 -16.13 -54.27 13.82
CA GLY A 134 -16.70 -55.22 12.85
C GLY A 134 -17.31 -54.61 11.58
N LEU A 135 -17.00 -53.36 11.22
CA LEU A 135 -17.57 -52.67 10.05
C LEU A 135 -16.70 -52.76 8.79
N LEU A 136 -16.14 -53.93 8.49
CA LEU A 136 -15.55 -54.18 7.17
C LEU A 136 -16.12 -55.46 6.55
N ASN A 137 -17.24 -55.31 5.84
CA ASN A 137 -17.55 -56.19 4.72
C ASN A 137 -16.47 -56.00 3.66
N LYS A 138 -15.84 -57.11 3.27
CA LYS A 138 -14.87 -57.23 2.18
C LYS A 138 -15.60 -57.16 0.84
N GLU A 139 -15.07 -56.43 -0.13
CA GLU A 139 -14.96 -56.88 -1.54
C GLU A 139 -13.63 -56.36 -2.14
N THR A 140 -12.92 -57.28 -2.81
CA THR A 140 -11.54 -57.25 -3.40
C THR A 140 -11.60 -56.87 -4.91
N PRO A 141 -10.55 -56.94 -5.80
CA PRO A 141 -9.17 -57.44 -5.67
C PRO A 141 -8.01 -56.70 -6.42
N ASN A 142 -6.77 -57.05 -6.03
CA ASN A 142 -5.52 -57.21 -6.80
C ASN A 142 -4.83 -56.04 -7.55
N GLN A 143 -3.57 -55.78 -7.13
CA GLN A 143 -2.28 -55.75 -7.89
C GLN A 143 -1.30 -54.85 -7.09
N ALA A 144 0.00 -55.08 -6.90
CA ALA A 144 1.01 -56.08 -7.28
C ALA A 144 2.13 -55.93 -6.20
N ALA A 145 3.04 -56.86 -5.93
CA ALA A 145 4.07 -57.35 -6.83
C ALA A 145 4.85 -58.50 -6.15
N GLU A 146 5.26 -59.51 -6.92
CA GLU A 146 6.68 -59.80 -7.19
C GLU A 146 6.82 -60.65 -8.47
N ASP A 147 7.72 -60.17 -9.33
CA ASP A 147 8.53 -60.79 -10.41
C ASP A 147 8.00 -61.96 -11.26
N THR A 148 7.79 -61.67 -12.55
CA THR A 148 8.37 -62.45 -13.67
C THR A 148 8.20 -61.69 -15.00
N PRO A 149 9.19 -61.73 -15.92
CA PRO A 149 9.11 -61.04 -17.21
C PRO A 149 8.44 -61.95 -18.26
N SER A 150 7.39 -61.46 -18.93
CA SER A 150 6.96 -62.04 -20.21
C SER A 150 6.13 -61.06 -21.04
N GLU A 151 6.30 -61.24 -22.35
CA GLU A 151 5.97 -60.36 -23.47
C GLU A 151 4.47 -60.28 -23.79
N ASP A 152 4.12 -59.18 -24.47
CA ASP A 152 3.03 -59.00 -25.43
C ASP A 152 1.64 -59.55 -25.10
N THR A 153 0.71 -58.64 -24.76
CA THR A 153 -0.59 -58.60 -25.45
C THR A 153 -1.17 -57.19 -25.49
N ASN A 154 -1.25 -56.69 -26.72
CA ASN A 154 -2.07 -55.58 -27.18
C ASN A 154 -3.50 -55.64 -26.58
N SER A 155 -3.78 -54.81 -25.58
CA SER A 155 -5.14 -54.56 -25.08
C SER A 155 -5.56 -53.15 -25.50
N GLN A 156 -6.64 -53.09 -26.28
CA GLN A 156 -7.29 -51.85 -26.73
C GLN A 156 -7.53 -50.89 -25.55
N ILE A 157 -6.78 -49.79 -25.51
CA ILE A 157 -7.06 -48.67 -24.62
C ILE A 157 -8.21 -47.89 -25.25
N SER A 158 -9.43 -48.05 -24.75
CA SER A 158 -10.51 -47.13 -25.07
C SER A 158 -10.27 -45.82 -24.30
N GLU A 159 -9.99 -44.75 -25.02
CA GLU A 159 -9.80 -43.41 -24.49
C GLU A 159 -11.11 -42.91 -23.88
N VAL A 160 -11.17 -42.80 -22.54
CA VAL A 160 -12.28 -42.14 -21.84
C VAL A 160 -11.89 -40.69 -21.65
N GLU A 161 -12.52 -39.81 -22.43
CA GLU A 161 -12.35 -38.36 -22.32
C GLU A 161 -12.82 -37.92 -20.92
N THR A 162 -11.89 -37.45 -20.09
CA THR A 162 -12.20 -36.87 -18.79
C THR A 162 -12.02 -35.37 -18.90
N ASP A 163 -13.09 -34.60 -18.72
CA ASP A 163 -13.06 -33.13 -18.67
C ASP A 163 -12.44 -32.62 -17.35
N LEU A 164 -11.26 -33.11 -16.99
CA LEU A 164 -10.52 -32.69 -15.80
C LEU A 164 -9.72 -31.44 -16.11
N TYR A 165 -10.34 -30.27 -15.90
CA TYR A 165 -9.65 -28.99 -16.00
C TYR A 165 -8.87 -28.69 -14.70
N ILE A 166 -7.55 -28.89 -14.73
CA ILE A 166 -6.65 -28.50 -13.64
C ILE A 166 -6.25 -27.03 -13.83
N GLY A 167 -7.14 -26.12 -13.48
CA GLY A 167 -6.91 -24.67 -13.56
C GLY A 167 -7.92 -23.86 -12.73
N LEU A 168 -7.63 -22.57 -12.48
CA LEU A 168 -8.60 -21.67 -11.82
C LEU A 168 -9.88 -21.58 -12.66
N PRO A 169 -11.08 -21.79 -12.09
CA PRO A 169 -12.32 -21.83 -12.84
C PRO A 169 -12.62 -20.48 -13.49
N GLU A 170 -13.07 -20.49 -14.76
CA GLU A 170 -13.53 -19.28 -15.42
C GLU A 170 -14.70 -18.66 -14.65
N SER A 171 -14.59 -17.37 -14.36
CA SER A 171 -15.69 -16.60 -13.78
C SER A 171 -16.82 -16.54 -14.80
N ARG A 172 -17.98 -17.13 -14.47
CA ARG A 172 -19.19 -17.10 -15.30
C ARG A 172 -19.54 -15.66 -15.70
N ILE A 173 -19.16 -15.25 -16.92
CA ILE A 173 -19.72 -14.06 -17.56
C ILE A 173 -21.17 -14.43 -17.92
N LYS A 174 -22.13 -13.84 -17.19
CA LYS A 174 -23.55 -13.93 -17.54
C LYS A 174 -23.73 -13.28 -18.90
N ARG A 175 -23.95 -14.07 -19.95
CA ARG A 175 -24.42 -13.57 -21.25
C ARG A 175 -25.77 -12.90 -21.03
N ALA A 176 -25.84 -11.58 -21.22
CA ALA A 176 -27.11 -10.89 -21.36
C ALA A 176 -27.81 -11.41 -22.62
N ARG A 177 -29.05 -11.87 -22.49
CA ARG A 177 -29.91 -12.14 -23.64
C ARG A 177 -30.31 -10.78 -24.23
N VAL A 178 -29.90 -10.54 -25.47
CA VAL A 178 -30.50 -9.50 -26.31
C VAL A 178 -31.90 -10.01 -26.69
N ALA A 179 -32.91 -9.21 -26.38
CA ALA A 179 -34.23 -9.23 -27.00
C ALA A 179 -34.48 -7.82 -27.53
#